data_AF-A0A6I2VAZ7-F1
#
_entry.id   AF-A0A6I2VAZ7-F1
#
_cell.length_a   1.000
_cell.length_b   1.000
_cell.length_c   1.000
_cell.angle_alpha   90.00
_cell.angle_beta   90.00
_cell.angle_gamma   90.00
#
_symmetry.space_group_name_H-M   'P 1'
#
loop_
_entity.id
_entity.type
_entity.pdbx_description
1 polymer ?
#
loop_
_entity_poly.entity_id
_entity_poly.type
_entity_poly.pdbx_seq_one_letter_code
_entity_poly.pdbx_strand_id
1 'polypeptide(L)'
;MAAKIRQPGWYRALAFSILGVLVCLGLSTGLRAAFSVDPVYDGTSVLQISLLMVPLFFLGGIGCFDYWLRWASGRTVVDDHADHGAKSWRDYFKVNTDHKVIGLQYICVSFFFMFIGGL
;
A
#
# COMPACT_ATOMS: atom_id res chain seq x y z
N MET A 1 -9.35 -2.98 -18.05
CA MET A 1 -8.56 -3.58 -16.96
C MET A 1 -7.23 -2.83 -16.73
N ALA A 2 -6.44 -2.57 -17.77
CA ALA A 2 -5.18 -1.82 -17.68
C ALA A 2 -5.30 -0.43 -16.99
N ALA A 3 -6.37 0.32 -17.25
CA ALA A 3 -6.61 1.62 -16.61
C ALA A 3 -6.75 1.54 -15.07
N LYS A 4 -7.29 0.43 -14.54
CA LYS A 4 -7.52 0.23 -13.10
C LYS A 4 -6.24 -0.09 -12.32
N ILE A 5 -5.20 -0.60 -12.99
CA ILE A 5 -3.88 -0.86 -12.38
C ILE A 5 -3.05 0.43 -12.32
N ARG A 6 -3.27 1.39 -13.23
CA ARG A 6 -2.56 2.67 -13.23
C ARG A 6 -3.07 3.63 -12.15
N GLN A 7 -4.35 3.53 -11.80
CA GLN A 7 -4.96 4.37 -10.77
C GLN A 7 -4.69 3.81 -9.36
N PRO A 8 -4.46 4.69 -8.35
CA PRO A 8 -4.37 4.26 -6.96
C PRO A 8 -5.67 3.59 -6.51
N GLY A 9 -5.53 2.47 -5.79
CA GLY A 9 -6.64 1.66 -5.31
C GLY A 9 -6.29 0.16 -5.25
N TRP A 10 -7.29 -0.66 -4.91
CA TRP A 10 -7.10 -2.08 -4.60
C TRP A 10 -6.45 -2.93 -5.70
N TYR A 11 -6.73 -2.66 -6.97
CA TYR A 11 -6.12 -3.41 -8.07
C TYR A 11 -4.60 -3.17 -8.16
N ARG A 12 -4.18 -1.91 -7.99
CA ARG A 12 -2.77 -1.56 -7.97
C ARG A 12 -2.11 -2.02 -6.66
N ALA A 13 -2.82 -1.96 -5.54
CA ALA A 13 -2.37 -2.50 -4.27
C ALA A 13 -2.05 -4.01 -4.37
N LEU A 14 -2.97 -4.81 -4.93
CA LEU A 14 -2.75 -6.24 -5.15
C LEU A 14 -1.55 -6.50 -6.08
N ALA A 15 -1.46 -5.77 -7.19
CA ALA A 15 -0.35 -5.91 -8.13
C ALA A 15 1.00 -5.59 -7.47
N PHE A 16 1.05 -4.53 -6.65
CA PHE A 16 2.26 -4.15 -5.92
C PHE A 16 2.58 -5.14 -4.80
N SER A 17 1.59 -5.72 -4.12
CA SER A 17 1.84 -6.77 -3.13
C SER A 17 2.48 -8.01 -3.78
N ILE A 18 1.99 -8.43 -4.94
CA ILE A 18 2.60 -9.53 -5.72
C ILE A 18 4.03 -9.15 -6.13
N LEU A 19 4.23 -7.94 -6.65
CA LEU A 19 5.56 -7.42 -6.98
C LEU A 19 6.48 -7.44 -5.75
N GLY A 20 5.98 -7.03 -4.58
CA GLY A 20 6.72 -7.03 -3.32
C GLY A 20 7.19 -8.43 -2.93
N VAL A 21 6.32 -9.45 -3.05
CA VAL A 21 6.70 -10.85 -2.80
C VAL A 21 7.79 -11.31 -3.78
N LEU A 22 7.64 -10.99 -5.06
CA LEU A 22 8.65 -11.34 -6.08
C LEU A 22 10.00 -10.66 -5.81
N VAL A 23 9.98 -9.40 -5.38
CA VAL A 23 11.19 -8.66 -4.98
C VAL A 23 11.82 -9.29 -3.74
N CYS A 24 11.04 -9.69 -2.74
CA CYS A 24 11.55 -10.36 -1.54
C CYS A 24 12.16 -11.74 -1.85
N LEU A 25 11.52 -12.50 -2.74
CA LEU A 25 12.04 -13.77 -3.24
C LEU A 25 13.40 -13.55 -3.92
N GLY A 26 13.47 -12.62 -4.86
CA GLY A 26 14.70 -12.30 -5.59
C GLY A 26 15.80 -11.75 -4.69
N LEU A 27 15.45 -10.89 -3.71
CA LEU A 27 16.39 -10.33 -2.75
C LEU A 27 16.97 -11.43 -1.84
N SER A 28 16.12 -12.26 -1.24
CA SER A 28 16.54 -13.34 -0.34
C SER A 28 17.42 -14.35 -1.09
N THR A 29 16.94 -14.87 -2.23
CA THR A 29 17.68 -15.88 -3.01
C THR A 29 18.95 -15.30 -3.63
N GLY A 30 18.90 -14.07 -4.14
CA GLY A 30 20.05 -13.39 -4.74
C GLY A 30 21.17 -13.11 -3.74
N LEU A 31 20.82 -12.62 -2.54
CA LEU A 31 21.81 -12.40 -1.48
C LEU A 31 22.40 -13.71 -0.98
N ARG A 32 21.57 -14.74 -0.75
CA ARG A 32 22.05 -16.06 -0.31
C ARG A 32 23.00 -16.68 -1.33
N ALA A 33 22.69 -16.57 -2.62
CA ALA A 33 23.59 -17.00 -3.69
C ALA A 33 24.91 -16.19 -3.70
N ALA A 34 24.83 -14.86 -3.56
CA ALA A 34 26.01 -13.99 -3.57
C ALA A 34 26.96 -14.24 -2.39
N PHE A 35 26.43 -14.67 -1.24
CA PHE A 35 27.19 -14.99 -0.04
C PHE A 35 27.45 -16.50 0.14
N SER A 36 27.18 -17.32 -0.87
CA SER A 36 27.36 -18.79 -0.82
C SER A 36 26.68 -19.45 0.38
N VAL A 37 25.48 -18.99 0.72
CA VAL A 37 24.67 -19.53 1.83
C VAL A 37 23.74 -20.61 1.30
N ASP A 38 23.92 -21.85 1.78
CA ASP A 38 23.06 -22.98 1.47
C ASP A 38 21.95 -23.20 2.51
N PRO A 39 20.72 -23.55 2.11
CA PRO A 39 20.25 -23.59 0.72
C PRO A 39 20.04 -22.17 0.16
N VAL A 40 20.25 -21.99 -1.14
CA VAL A 40 20.02 -20.70 -1.82
C VAL A 40 18.57 -20.22 -1.65
N TYR A 41 17.62 -21.15 -1.71
CA TYR A 41 16.22 -20.87 -1.40
C TYR A 41 15.88 -21.32 0.02
N ASP A 42 15.46 -20.37 0.85
CA ASP A 42 14.85 -20.63 2.15
C ASP A 42 13.52 -19.86 2.25
N GLY A 43 12.43 -20.61 2.31
CA GLY A 43 11.08 -20.05 2.42
C GLY A 43 10.87 -19.23 3.71
N THR A 44 11.58 -19.56 4.79
CA THR A 44 11.47 -18.84 6.07
C THR A 44 12.06 -17.43 5.94
N SER A 45 13.26 -17.32 5.37
CA SER A 45 13.90 -16.04 5.05
C SER A 45 13.01 -15.18 4.14
N VAL A 46 12.44 -15.77 3.08
CA VAL A 46 11.53 -15.05 2.16
C VAL A 46 10.30 -14.54 2.89
N LEU A 47 9.68 -15.37 3.74
CA LEU A 47 8.52 -14.98 4.54
C LEU A 47 8.83 -13.84 5.50
N GLN A 48 9.92 -13.93 6.26
CA GLN A 48 10.32 -12.91 7.23
C GLN A 48 10.55 -11.55 6.56
N ILE A 49 11.26 -11.51 5.44
CA ILE A 49 11.48 -10.28 4.68
C ILE A 49 10.16 -9.76 4.10
N SER A 50 9.31 -10.66 3.60
CA SER A 50 8.01 -10.30 3.03
C SER A 50 7.07 -9.65 4.05
N LEU A 51 7.06 -10.13 5.30
CA LEU A 51 6.24 -9.55 6.38
C LEU A 51 6.58 -8.08 6.65
N LEU A 52 7.81 -7.64 6.36
CA LEU A 52 8.23 -6.26 6.50
C LEU A 52 8.03 -5.45 5.21
N MET A 53 8.44 -6.00 4.07
CA MET A 53 8.53 -5.27 2.80
C MET A 53 7.19 -5.21 2.05
N VAL A 54 6.41 -6.30 2.03
CA VAL A 54 5.14 -6.35 1.29
C VAL A 54 4.13 -5.29 1.77
N PRO A 55 3.99 -4.99 3.08
CA PRO A 55 3.18 -3.86 3.53
C PRO A 55 3.60 -2.52 2.91
N LEU A 56 4.90 -2.25 2.73
CA LEU A 56 5.37 -1.02 2.10
C LEU A 56 5.01 -0.96 0.61
N PHE A 57 5.16 -2.08 -0.10
CA PHE A 57 4.68 -2.20 -1.48
C PHE A 57 3.17 -1.99 -1.57
N PHE A 58 2.39 -2.57 -0.66
CA PHE A 58 0.95 -2.37 -0.58
C PHE A 58 0.60 -0.88 -0.39
N LEU A 59 1.26 -0.18 0.54
CA LEU A 59 1.05 1.26 0.77
C LEU A 59 1.36 2.11 -0.46
N GLY A 60 2.43 1.78 -1.20
CA GLY A 60 2.72 2.40 -2.49
C GLY A 60 1.66 2.07 -3.55
N GLY A 61 1.25 0.80 -3.63
CA GLY A 61 0.25 0.34 -4.57
C GLY A 61 -1.14 0.94 -4.33
N ILE A 62 -1.55 1.13 -3.09
CA ILE A 62 -2.85 1.74 -2.77
C ILE A 62 -2.85 3.26 -2.95
N GLY A 63 -1.67 3.91 -2.96
CA GLY A 63 -1.51 5.33 -3.32
C GLY A 63 -1.13 6.27 -2.20
N CYS A 64 -0.70 5.76 -1.04
CA CYS A 64 -0.28 6.59 0.08
C CYS A 64 0.90 7.54 -0.27
N PHE A 65 1.75 7.13 -1.21
CA PHE A 65 2.93 7.89 -1.60
C PHE A 65 2.79 8.67 -2.91
N ASP A 66 1.66 8.57 -3.62
CA ASP A 66 1.51 9.17 -4.96
C ASP A 66 1.69 10.68 -4.94
N TYR A 67 1.09 11.37 -3.95
CA TYR A 67 1.25 12.81 -3.77
C TYR A 67 2.71 13.19 -3.54
N TRP A 68 3.37 12.52 -2.58
CA TRP A 68 4.75 12.81 -2.20
C TRP A 68 5.74 12.56 -3.34
N LEU A 69 5.58 11.46 -4.09
CA LEU A 69 6.41 11.15 -5.25
C LEU A 69 6.18 12.15 -6.38
N ARG A 70 4.93 12.53 -6.63
CA ARG A 70 4.58 13.56 -7.62
C ARG A 70 5.17 14.92 -7.24
N TRP A 71 5.05 15.31 -5.97
CA TRP A 71 5.64 16.53 -5.42
C TRP A 71 7.17 16.53 -5.53
N ALA A 72 7.83 15.44 -5.13
CA ALA A 72 9.29 15.29 -5.24
C ALA A 72 9.78 15.33 -6.70
N SER A 73 8.94 14.94 -7.67
CA SER A 73 9.23 15.07 -9.11
C SER A 73 9.02 16.48 -9.68
N GLY A 74 8.71 17.47 -8.84
CA GLY A 74 8.47 18.86 -9.25
C GLY A 74 7.09 19.10 -9.88
N ARG A 75 6.19 18.12 -9.82
CA ARG A 75 4.83 18.20 -10.39
C ARG A 75 3.85 18.62 -9.29
N THR A 76 3.86 19.88 -8.89
CA THR A 76 2.87 20.36 -7.91
C THR A 76 1.53 20.59 -8.60
N VAL A 77 0.45 20.18 -7.93
CA VAL A 77 -0.92 20.55 -8.29
C VAL A 77 -1.35 21.59 -7.28
N VAL A 78 -1.91 22.70 -7.74
CA VAL A 78 -2.48 23.71 -6.85
C VAL A 78 -3.62 23.04 -6.09
N ASP A 79 -3.48 22.96 -4.78
CA ASP A 79 -4.42 22.27 -3.89
C ASP A 79 -5.63 23.17 -3.64
N ASP A 80 -6.66 23.04 -4.48
CA ASP A 80 -7.96 23.67 -4.20
C ASP A 80 -8.61 22.89 -3.06
N HIS A 81 -8.70 23.50 -1.88
CA HIS A 81 -9.31 22.91 -0.69
C HIS A 81 -10.79 22.52 -0.89
N ALA A 82 -11.40 22.90 -2.03
CA ALA A 82 -12.73 22.52 -2.45
C ALA A 82 -12.82 21.15 -3.17
N ASP A 83 -11.70 20.47 -3.43
CA ASP A 83 -11.68 19.23 -4.23
C ASP A 83 -12.14 18.01 -3.40
N HIS A 84 -13.42 17.99 -3.06
CA HIS A 84 -14.14 16.86 -2.47
C HIS A 84 -14.22 15.70 -3.48
N GLY A 85 -13.19 14.87 -3.48
CA GLY A 85 -12.97 13.81 -4.47
C GLY A 85 -13.85 12.56 -4.31
N ALA A 86 -14.70 12.48 -3.29
CA ALA A 86 -15.56 11.32 -3.08
C ALA A 86 -16.76 11.32 -4.04
N LYS A 87 -16.75 10.40 -5.02
CA LYS A 87 -17.79 10.26 -6.05
C LYS A 87 -18.61 8.98 -5.90
N SER A 88 -18.17 8.06 -5.04
CA SER A 88 -18.81 6.78 -4.79
C SER A 88 -18.56 6.32 -3.36
N TRP A 89 -19.48 5.51 -2.81
CA TRP A 89 -19.28 4.83 -1.53
C TRP A 89 -18.02 3.95 -1.51
N ARG A 90 -17.54 3.50 -2.68
CA ARG A 90 -16.28 2.73 -2.78
C ARG A 90 -15.07 3.55 -2.37
N ASP A 91 -15.17 4.87 -2.37
CA ASP A 91 -14.09 5.76 -2.01
C ASP A 91 -13.79 5.74 -0.49
N TYR A 92 -14.70 5.22 0.33
CA TYR A 92 -14.45 4.96 1.76
C TYR A 92 -13.52 3.77 2.02
N PHE A 93 -13.22 2.95 1.02
CA PHE A 93 -12.37 1.77 1.17
C PHE A 93 -11.00 1.91 0.53
N LYS A 94 -10.61 3.12 0.09
CA LYS A 94 -9.28 3.39 -0.48
C LYS A 94 -8.72 4.67 0.14
N VAL A 95 -7.46 4.94 -0.16
CA VAL A 95 -6.85 6.24 0.16
C VAL A 95 -7.64 7.35 -0.53
N ASN A 96 -8.04 8.35 0.25
CA ASN A 96 -8.78 9.52 -0.21
C ASN A 96 -8.29 10.74 0.57
N THR A 97 -8.19 11.89 -0.09
CA THR A 97 -7.79 13.17 0.51
C THR A 97 -9.00 13.99 1.01
N ASP A 98 -10.23 13.55 0.73
CA ASP A 98 -11.43 14.18 1.27
C ASP A 98 -11.53 13.99 2.79
N HIS A 99 -11.44 15.08 3.54
CA HIS A 99 -11.46 15.06 5.00
C HIS A 99 -12.76 14.50 5.60
N LYS A 100 -13.88 14.52 4.86
CA LYS A 100 -15.14 13.88 5.30
C LYS A 100 -15.04 12.36 5.23
N VAL A 101 -14.41 11.84 4.17
CA VAL A 101 -14.16 10.40 4.02
C VAL A 101 -13.21 9.91 5.11
N ILE A 102 -12.12 10.64 5.33
CA ILE A 102 -11.15 10.32 6.39
C ILE A 102 -11.82 10.34 7.77
N GLY A 103 -12.65 11.37 8.04
CA GLY A 103 -13.40 11.48 9.29
C GLY A 103 -14.31 10.26 9.56
N LEU A 104 -15.05 9.80 8.55
CA LEU A 104 -15.92 8.62 8.71
C LEU A 104 -15.10 7.33 8.91
N GLN A 105 -14.01 7.16 8.16
CA GLN A 105 -13.10 6.03 8.33
C GLN A 105 -12.58 5.95 9.78
N TYR A 106 -12.15 7.08 10.35
CA TYR A 106 -11.66 7.15 11.72
C TYR A 106 -12.73 6.81 12.75
N ILE A 107 -13.93 7.37 12.60
CA ILE A 107 -15.06 7.09 13.50
C ILE A 107 -15.37 5.58 13.48
N CYS A 108 -15.58 5.00 12.30
CA CYS A 108 -15.93 3.58 12.18
C CYS A 108 -14.85 2.66 12.77
N VAL A 109 -13.57 2.92 12.46
CA VAL A 109 -12.46 2.11 12.97
C VAL A 109 -12.31 2.24 14.49
N SER A 110 -12.47 3.45 15.03
CA SER A 110 -12.37 3.70 16.47
C SER A 110 -13.48 2.98 17.24
N PHE A 111 -14.74 3.10 16.80
CA PHE A 111 -15.86 2.40 17.44
C PHE A 111 -15.72 0.87 17.33
N PHE A 112 -15.25 0.36 16.20
CA PHE A 112 -14.98 -1.06 16.03
C PHE A 112 -13.97 -1.60 17.04
N PHE A 113 -12.82 -0.92 17.19
CA PHE A 113 -11.81 -1.34 18.16
C PHE A 113 -12.25 -1.14 19.62
N MET A 114 -13.00 -0.09 19.92
CA MET A 114 -13.58 0.11 21.24
C MET A 114 -14.57 -1.01 21.60
N PHE A 115 -15.39 -1.43 20.63
CA PHE A 115 -16.31 -2.55 20.79
C PHE A 115 -15.57 -3.87 21.03
N ILE A 116 -14.60 -4.21 20.16
CA ILE A 116 -13.82 -5.45 20.30
C ILE A 116 -12.99 -5.47 21.59
N GLY A 117 -12.37 -4.35 21.94
CA GLY A 117 -11.59 -4.25 23.18
C GLY A 117 -12.43 -4.28 24.45
N GLY A 118 -13.76 -4.06 24.34
CA GLY A 118 -14.71 -4.14 25.45
C GLY A 118 -15.45 -5.48 25.56
N LEU A 119 -15.25 -6.40 24.63
CA LEU A 119 -15.75 -7.79 24.68
C LEU A 119 -14.79 -8.70 25.43
#